data_AF-A0A165GJ71-F1
#
_entry.id   AF-A0A165GJ71-F1
#
_cell.length_a   1.000
_cell.length_b   1.000
_cell.length_c   1.000
_cell.angle_alpha   90.00
_cell.angle_beta   90.00
_cell.angle_gamma   90.00
#
_symmetry.space_group_name_H-M   'P 1'
#
loop_
_entity.id
_entity.type
_entity.pdbx_description
1 polymer ?
#
loop_
_entity_poly.entity_id
_entity_poly.type
_entity_poly.pdbx_seq_one_letter_code
_entity_poly.pdbx_strand_id
1 'polypeptide(L)'
;MAFITNGKQLQLDPTVYIGEEGTRFCLCGIIYFGGFHFTARIIDMNGQTWYNDGIVTSNTSTLEDPLKMAHPTLLSKAHRRVSSVAIYTKLF
;
A
#
# COMPACT_ATOMS: atom_id res chain seq x y z
N MET A 1 7.20 7.61 -5.30
CA MET A 1 7.39 8.44 -4.07
C MET A 1 6.94 7.63 -2.87
N ALA A 2 7.63 7.75 -1.73
CA ALA A 2 7.28 7.07 -0.48
C ALA A 2 6.88 8.11 0.58
N PHE A 3 5.73 7.92 1.24
CA PHE A 3 5.26 8.76 2.35
C PHE A 3 5.40 7.98 3.67
N ILE A 4 6.03 8.59 4.68
CA ILE A 4 6.26 7.99 6.01
C ILE A 4 5.50 8.81 7.04
N THR A 5 4.77 8.15 7.96
CA THR A 5 4.09 8.85 9.07
C THR A 5 4.72 8.53 10.42
N ASN A 6 4.90 9.58 11.23
CA ASN A 6 5.33 9.47 12.63
C ASN A 6 4.16 9.08 13.54
N GLY A 7 3.66 7.85 13.40
CA GLY A 7 2.64 7.26 14.30
C GLY A 7 1.19 7.72 14.08
N LYS A 8 0.91 8.52 13.05
CA LYS A 8 -0.47 8.84 12.63
C LYS A 8 -0.95 7.84 11.59
N GLN A 9 -2.22 7.45 11.67
CA GLN A 9 -2.85 6.58 10.67
C GLN A 9 -2.83 7.27 9.30
N LEU A 10 -2.25 6.59 8.30
CA LEU A 10 -2.27 7.04 6.91
C LEU A 10 -3.69 6.93 6.35
N GLN A 11 -4.24 8.04 5.88
CA GLN A 11 -5.32 8.00 4.90
C GLN A 11 -4.67 7.83 3.53
N LEU A 12 -4.95 6.69 2.89
CA LEU A 12 -4.34 6.34 1.62
C LEU A 12 -5.36 6.52 0.50
N ASP A 13 -5.07 7.46 -0.39
CA ASP A 13 -5.83 7.61 -1.62
C ASP A 13 -5.27 6.69 -2.70
N PRO A 14 -6.12 6.02 -3.51
CA PRO A 14 -5.71 5.25 -4.68
C PRO A 14 -4.88 6.04 -5.70
N THR A 15 -5.09 7.35 -5.75
CA THR A 15 -4.49 8.27 -6.71
C THR A 15 -4.17 9.58 -6.00
N VAL A 16 -2.99 10.11 -6.25
CA VAL A 16 -2.57 11.44 -5.78
C VAL A 16 -2.07 12.27 -6.96
N TYR A 17 -2.21 13.59 -6.87
CA TYR A 17 -1.70 14.54 -7.87
C TYR A 17 -0.60 15.38 -7.23
N ILE A 18 0.56 15.44 -7.88
CA ILE A 18 1.74 16.12 -7.35
C ILE A 18 2.27 17.12 -8.39
N GLY A 19 2.64 18.32 -7.93
CA GLY A 19 3.14 19.42 -8.77
C GLY A 19 2.03 20.37 -9.24
N GLU A 20 2.43 21.54 -9.75
CA GLU A 20 1.49 22.60 -10.17
C GLU A 20 0.60 22.18 -11.34
N GLU A 21 1.15 21.45 -12.31
CA GLU A 21 0.39 20.90 -13.44
C GLU A 21 -0.39 19.61 -13.09
N GLY A 22 -0.25 19.10 -11.86
CA GLY A 22 -1.00 17.94 -11.38
C GLY A 22 -0.59 16.63 -12.06
N THR A 23 0.66 16.19 -11.90
CA THR A 23 1.05 14.85 -12.38
C THR A 23 0.35 13.77 -11.55
N ARG A 24 -0.37 12.86 -12.22
CA ARG A 24 -1.08 11.76 -11.60
C ARG A 24 -0.13 10.62 -11.18
N PHE A 25 -0.27 10.16 -9.94
CA PHE A 25 0.38 8.97 -9.42
C PHE A 25 -0.64 8.01 -8.85
N CYS A 26 -0.43 6.70 -9.02
CA CYS A 26 -1.30 5.65 -8.49
C CYS A 26 -0.58 4.82 -7.44
N LEU A 27 -1.33 4.43 -6.42
CA LEU A 27 -0.85 3.56 -5.35
C LEU A 27 -0.55 2.17 -5.91
N CYS A 28 0.69 1.72 -5.77
CA CYS A 28 1.13 0.40 -6.26
C CYS A 28 1.71 -0.49 -5.14
N GLY A 29 1.94 0.07 -3.96
CA GLY A 29 2.44 -0.70 -2.84
C GLY A 29 2.17 -0.05 -1.49
N ILE A 30 2.04 -0.88 -0.46
CA ILE A 30 1.87 -0.46 0.93
C ILE A 30 2.78 -1.34 1.79
N ILE A 31 3.58 -0.73 2.66
CA ILE A 31 4.32 -1.44 3.71
C ILE A 31 3.59 -1.24 5.03
N TYR A 32 3.33 -2.34 5.73
CA TYR A 32 2.73 -2.35 7.06
C TYR A 32 3.78 -2.72 8.10
N PHE A 33 3.62 -2.20 9.31
CA PHE A 33 4.41 -2.58 10.46
C PHE A 33 3.50 -3.10 11.57
N GLY A 34 3.96 -4.15 12.25
CA GLY A 34 3.30 -4.74 13.41
C GLY A 34 3.83 -6.15 13.67
N GLY A 35 3.80 -6.58 14.93
CA GLY A 35 4.38 -7.88 15.30
C GLY A 35 5.89 -7.98 15.03
N PHE A 36 6.61 -6.86 15.22
CA PHE A 36 8.09 -6.75 15.14
C PHE A 36 8.73 -6.98 13.76
N HIS A 37 7.97 -6.96 12.66
CA HIS A 37 8.50 -6.97 11.29
C HIS A 37 7.63 -6.16 10.33
N PHE A 38 8.16 -5.92 9.13
CA PHE A 38 7.44 -5.28 8.04
C PHE A 38 6.79 -6.32 7.12
N THR A 39 5.62 -5.99 6.61
CA THR A 39 4.93 -6.76 5.58
C THR A 39 4.56 -5.84 4.41
N ALA A 40 4.36 -6.41 3.24
CA ALA A 40 4.07 -5.65 2.02
C ALA A 40 2.75 -6.09 1.39
N ARG A 41 2.04 -5.13 0.81
CA ARG A 41 0.97 -5.37 -0.15
C ARG A 41 1.35 -4.71 -1.46
N ILE A 42 1.27 -5.46 -2.54
CA ILE A 42 1.53 -5.01 -3.91
C ILE A 42 0.17 -4.90 -4.61
N ILE A 43 -0.04 -3.83 -5.37
CA ILE A 43 -1.26 -3.56 -6.13
C ILE A 43 -0.84 -3.40 -7.59
N ASP A 44 -1.36 -4.24 -8.49
CA ASP A 44 -1.10 -4.10 -9.93
C ASP A 44 -2.02 -3.06 -10.59
N MET A 45 -1.84 -2.89 -11.89
CA MET A 45 -2.63 -1.97 -12.72
C MET A 45 -4.10 -2.36 -12.84
N ASN A 46 -4.46 -3.63 -12.56
CA ASN A 46 -5.83 -4.12 -12.58
C ASN A 46 -6.51 -4.03 -11.21
N GLY A 47 -5.80 -3.55 -10.18
CA GLY A 47 -6.27 -3.53 -8.80
C GLY A 47 -6.20 -4.88 -8.10
N GLN A 48 -5.55 -5.89 -8.71
CA GLN A 48 -5.23 -7.14 -8.04
C GLN A 48 -4.20 -6.87 -6.95
N THR A 49 -4.40 -7.52 -5.81
CA THR A 49 -3.55 -7.35 -4.64
C THR A 49 -2.84 -8.64 -4.25
N TRP A 50 -1.57 -8.52 -3.87
CA TRP A 50 -0.76 -9.59 -3.30
C TRP A 50 -0.18 -9.15 -1.98
N TYR A 51 -0.13 -10.06 -1.01
CA TYR A 51 0.43 -9.82 0.31
C TYR A 51 1.67 -10.67 0.55
N ASN A 52 2.71 -10.05 1.10
CA ASN A 52 3.94 -10.70 1.51
C ASN A 52 4.17 -10.38 3.00
N ASP A 53 4.23 -11.42 3.82
CA ASP A 53 4.48 -11.31 5.26
C ASP A 53 5.98 -11.19 5.58
N GLY A 54 6.85 -11.52 4.63
CA GLY A 54 8.31 -11.49 4.76
C GLY A 54 8.85 -12.66 5.59
N ILE A 55 8.21 -12.99 6.71
CA ILE A 55 8.56 -14.14 7.55
C ILE A 55 7.85 -15.40 7.08
N VAL A 56 6.51 -15.37 7.03
CA VAL A 56 5.71 -16.56 6.67
C VAL A 56 5.82 -16.88 5.19
N THR A 57 5.79 -15.86 4.33
CA THR A 57 5.76 -16.04 2.87
C THR A 57 7.15 -16.10 2.23
N SER A 58 8.21 -15.73 2.96
CA SER A 58 9.57 -15.63 2.42
C SER A 58 9.60 -14.82 1.11
N ASN A 59 10.12 -15.39 0.02
CA ASN A 59 10.20 -14.78 -1.31
C ASN A 59 8.91 -14.88 -2.14
N THR A 60 7.82 -15.43 -1.60
CA THR A 60 6.53 -15.57 -2.29
C THR A 60 5.51 -14.54 -1.81
N SER A 61 4.45 -14.30 -2.58
CA SER A 61 3.32 -13.47 -2.14
C SER A 61 2.02 -14.24 -2.32
N THR A 62 1.08 -14.03 -1.41
CA THR A 62 -0.24 -14.65 -1.45
C THR A 62 -1.22 -13.72 -2.16
N LEU A 63 -1.99 -14.26 -3.09
CA LEU A 63 -3.08 -13.52 -3.72
C LEU A 63 -4.14 -13.17 -2.66
N GLU A 64 -4.55 -11.91 -2.61
CA GLU A 64 -5.68 -11.48 -1.79
C GLU A 64 -6.84 -11.06 -2.68
N ASP A 65 -8.05 -11.02 -2.12
CA ASP A 65 -9.20 -10.44 -2.83
C ASP A 65 -8.88 -9.01 -3.28
N PRO A 66 -9.25 -8.62 -4.51
CA PRO A 66 -9.05 -7.25 -4.98
C PRO A 66 -9.62 -6.27 -3.97
N LEU A 67 -8.74 -5.44 -3.39
CA LEU A 67 -9.19 -4.41 -2.48
C LEU A 67 -10.04 -3.42 -3.25
N LYS A 68 -11.23 -3.15 -2.72
CA LYS A 68 -12.01 -1.98 -3.16
C LYS A 68 -11.23 -0.74 -2.76
N MET A 69 -10.39 -0.26 -3.68
CA MET A 69 -9.57 0.94 -3.54
C MET A 69 -10.39 2.18 -3.11
N ALA A 70 -11.71 2.16 -3.35
CA ALA A 70 -12.66 3.17 -2.89
C ALA A 70 -12.80 3.31 -1.35
N HIS A 71 -12.23 2.41 -0.55
CA HIS A 71 -12.25 2.52 0.91
C HIS A 71 -10.84 2.70 1.49
N PRO A 72 -10.35 3.96 1.64
CA PRO A 72 -9.03 4.30 2.19
C PRO A 72 -8.72 3.63 3.55
N THR A 73 -9.74 3.40 4.36
CA THR A 73 -9.60 2.73 5.67
C THR A 73 -9.16 1.27 5.54
N LEU A 74 -9.57 0.56 4.50
CA LEU A 74 -9.16 -0.83 4.23
C LEU A 74 -7.69 -0.92 3.80
N LEU A 75 -7.15 0.15 3.20
CA LEU A 75 -5.74 0.22 2.80
C LEU A 75 -4.81 0.50 3.98
N SER A 76 -5.33 1.11 5.05
CA SER A 76 -4.51 1.49 6.21
C SER A 76 -4.14 0.30 7.13
N LYS A 77 -4.75 -0.88 6.92
CA LYS A 77 -4.52 -2.08 7.72
C LYS A 77 -4.47 -3.34 6.88
N ALA A 78 -3.64 -4.29 7.29
CA ALA A 78 -3.58 -5.64 6.74
C ALA A 78 -3.17 -6.60 7.84
N HIS A 79 -3.90 -7.71 8.02
CA HIS A 79 -3.54 -8.76 8.99
C HIS A 79 -3.15 -8.21 10.38
N ARG A 80 -3.96 -7.29 10.92
CA ARG A 80 -3.76 -6.59 12.23
C ARG A 80 -2.53 -5.66 12.30
N ARG A 81 -1.89 -5.37 11.18
CA ARG A 81 -0.77 -4.43 11.04
C ARG A 81 -1.25 -3.11 10.46
N VAL A 82 -0.51 -2.04 10.71
CA VAL A 82 -0.87 -0.67 10.29
C VAL A 82 0.09 -0.22 9.20
N SER A 83 -0.42 0.47 8.18
CA SER A 83 0.41 1.03 7.12
C SER A 83 1.42 2.02 7.69
N SER A 84 2.65 1.93 7.21
CA SER A 84 3.79 2.77 7.61
C SER A 84 4.41 3.48 6.41
N VAL A 85 4.32 2.86 5.23
CA VAL A 85 4.79 3.45 3.96
C VAL A 85 3.76 3.19 2.87
N ALA A 86 3.50 4.19 2.03
CA ALA A 86 2.76 4.02 0.78
C ALA A 86 3.66 4.36 -0.40
N ILE A 87 3.59 3.52 -1.44
CA ILE A 87 4.41 3.61 -2.65
C ILE A 87 3.50 3.98 -3.80
N TYR A 88 3.79 5.13 -4.40
CA TYR A 88 3.09 5.64 -5.57
C TYR A 88 4.01 5.67 -6.78
N THR A 89 3.50 5.21 -7.92
CA THR A 89 4.16 5.30 -9.22
C THR A 89 3.40 6.21 -10.16
N LYS A 90 4.13 6.90 -11.03
CA LYS A 90 3.54 7.63 -12.14
C LYS A 90 2.97 6.61 -13.13
N LEU A 91 1.72 6.78 -13.55
CA LEU A 91 1.22 6.08 -14.74
C LEU A 91 1.72 6.87 -15.95
N PHE A 92 2.35 6.16 -16.88
CA PHE A 92 2.85 6.73 -18.14
C PHE A 92 1.69 7.03 -19.09
#